data_AF-A0A3S1AGV1-F1
#
_entry.id   AF-A0A3S1AGV1-F1
#
_cell.length_a   1.000
_cell.length_b   1.000
_cell.length_c   1.000
_cell.angle_alpha   90.00
_cell.angle_beta   90.00
_cell.angle_gamma   90.00
#
_symmetry.space_group_name_H-M   'P 1'
#
loop_
_entity.id
_entity.type
_entity.pdbx_description
1 polymer ?
#
loop_
_entity_poly.entity_id
_entity_poly.type
_entity_poly.pdbx_seq_one_letter_code
_entity_poly.pdbx_strand_id
1 'polypeptide(L)'
;MEKFANVLDSLREWFESIKWFSLVRAFELQLLLGGLGVMFIRHLLYEILPYSSYHALNIIFHTIPLYSLAYLAFLLGVWATLVSTNVKYTPYALWAYAFVYLFPFTGMSLSSLITPAVYVILGIFLFRFTVSQHARV
;
A
#
# COMPACT_ATOMS: atom_id res chain seq x y z
N MET A 1 -15.15 -13.35 -11.51
CA MET A 1 -13.70 -13.49 -11.30
C MET A 1 -12.95 -13.51 -12.62
N GLU A 2 -13.40 -14.25 -13.63
CA GLU A 2 -12.79 -14.26 -14.98
C GLU A 2 -12.59 -12.88 -15.61
N LYS A 3 -13.62 -12.03 -15.63
CA LYS A 3 -13.49 -10.67 -16.15
C LYS A 3 -12.40 -9.85 -15.45
N PHE A 4 -12.22 -10.07 -14.14
CA PHE A 4 -11.18 -9.37 -13.38
C PHE A 4 -9.79 -9.95 -13.66
N ALA A 5 -9.67 -11.28 -13.82
CA ALA A 5 -8.43 -11.91 -14.28
C ALA A 5 -7.99 -11.36 -15.65
N ASN A 6 -8.90 -11.29 -16.62
CA ASN A 6 -8.61 -10.74 -17.94
C ASN A 6 -8.13 -9.28 -17.88
N VAL A 7 -8.70 -8.48 -16.97
CA VAL A 7 -8.27 -7.10 -16.74
C VAL A 7 -6.87 -7.07 -16.11
N LEU A 8 -6.57 -7.97 -15.17
CA LEU A 8 -5.22 -8.08 -14.59
C LEU A 8 -4.18 -8.55 -15.60
N ASP A 9 -4.52 -9.47 -16.49
CA ASP A 9 -3.63 -9.93 -17.56
C ASP A 9 -3.34 -8.79 -18.54
N SER A 10 -4.37 -8.07 -18.98
CA SER A 10 -4.20 -6.87 -19.82
C SER A 10 -3.36 -5.80 -19.13
N LEU A 11 -3.53 -5.64 -17.82
CA LEU A 11 -2.75 -4.70 -17.01
C LEU A 11 -1.29 -5.16 -16.90
N ARG A 12 -1.04 -6.46 -16.72
CA ARG A 12 0.30 -7.08 -16.70
C ARG A 12 1.02 -6.83 -18.02
N GLU A 13 0.37 -7.12 -19.15
CA GLU A 13 0.93 -6.86 -20.49
C GLU A 13 1.28 -5.39 -20.69
N TRP A 14 0.41 -4.49 -20.25
CA TRP A 14 0.67 -3.04 -20.31
C TRP A 14 1.88 -2.65 -19.46
N PHE A 15 2.00 -3.14 -18.22
CA PHE A 15 3.17 -2.88 -17.37
C PHE A 15 4.46 -3.47 -17.97
N GLU A 16 4.42 -4.67 -18.55
CA GLU A 16 5.58 -5.30 -19.18
C GLU A 16 6.06 -4.56 -20.44
N SER A 17 5.21 -3.76 -21.08
CA SER A 17 5.62 -2.86 -22.16
C SER A 17 6.58 -1.74 -21.70
N ILE A 18 6.62 -1.47 -20.39
CA ILE A 18 7.43 -0.40 -19.79
C ILE A 18 8.81 -0.95 -19.42
N LYS A 19 9.87 -0.45 -20.06
CA LYS A 19 11.25 -0.96 -19.90
C LYS A 19 11.75 -1.07 -18.45
N TRP A 20 11.40 -0.11 -17.59
CA TRP A 20 11.85 -0.05 -16.21
C TRP A 20 10.96 -0.83 -15.22
N PHE A 21 9.84 -1.39 -15.68
CA PHE A 21 8.93 -2.16 -14.82
C PHE A 21 9.58 -3.42 -14.26
N SER A 22 10.50 -4.05 -15.00
CA SER A 22 11.27 -5.20 -14.53
C SER A 22 12.05 -4.91 -13.23
N LEU A 23 12.58 -3.69 -13.10
CA LEU A 23 13.28 -3.24 -11.89
C LEU A 23 12.29 -3.02 -10.75
N VAL A 24 11.14 -2.39 -11.01
CA VAL A 24 10.08 -2.22 -10.00
C VAL A 24 9.60 -3.57 -9.47
N ARG A 25 9.37 -4.53 -10.36
CA ARG A 25 8.91 -5.88 -10.03
C ARG A 25 9.88 -6.58 -9.08
N ALA A 26 11.20 -6.39 -9.25
CA ALA A 26 12.20 -6.96 -8.35
C ALA A 26 12.12 -6.42 -6.90
N PHE A 27 11.56 -5.22 -6.74
CA PHE A 27 11.43 -4.54 -5.44
C PHE A 27 9.97 -4.38 -4.99
N GLU A 28 9.01 -5.05 -5.62
CA GLU A 28 7.58 -4.81 -5.41
C GLU A 28 7.14 -4.96 -3.96
N LEU A 29 7.63 -5.98 -3.26
CA LEU A 29 7.28 -6.24 -1.86
C LEU A 29 7.96 -5.25 -0.91
N GLN A 30 9.18 -4.82 -1.23
CA GLN A 30 9.90 -3.79 -0.48
C GLN A 30 9.23 -2.43 -0.64
N LEU A 31 8.72 -2.13 -1.83
CA LEU A 31 7.96 -0.90 -2.11
C LEU A 31 6.61 -0.93 -1.38
N LEU A 32 5.91 -2.07 -1.44
CA LEU A 32 4.64 -2.28 -0.76
C LEU A 32 4.79 -2.20 0.77
N LEU A 33 5.56 -3.11 1.36
CA LEU A 33 5.68 -3.22 2.82
C LEU A 33 6.60 -2.16 3.41
N GLY A 34 7.66 -1.77 2.70
CA GLY A 34 8.59 -0.72 3.15
C GLY A 34 7.94 0.66 3.14
N GLY A 35 7.18 1.00 2.10
CA GLY A 35 6.39 2.24 2.07
C GLY A 35 5.40 2.29 3.24
N LEU A 36 4.69 1.19 3.48
CA LEU A 36 3.77 1.06 4.60
C LEU A 36 4.47 1.18 5.96
N GLY A 37 5.63 0.52 6.12
CA GLY A 37 6.45 0.58 7.33
C GLY A 37 6.91 1.99 7.65
N VAL A 38 7.39 2.75 6.64
CA VAL A 38 7.81 4.15 6.84
C VAL A 38 6.64 5.04 7.23
N MET A 39 5.46 4.86 6.59
CA MET A 39 4.25 5.58 6.98
C MET A 39 3.86 5.28 8.43
N PHE A 40 3.92 4.01 8.85
CA PHE A 40 3.63 3.61 10.22
C PHE A 40 4.63 4.19 11.22
N ILE A 41 5.93 4.11 10.92
CA ILE A 41 7.01 4.67 11.74
C ILE A 41 6.79 6.17 11.96
N ARG A 42 6.40 6.91 10.93
CA ARG A 42 6.05 8.33 11.09
C ARG A 42 5.00 8.52 12.18
N HIS A 43 3.85 7.85 12.07
CA HIS A 43 2.77 7.99 13.03
C HIS A 43 3.23 7.60 14.43
N LEU A 44 3.91 6.46 14.56
CA LEU A 44 4.46 5.98 15.82
C LEU A 44 5.42 7.01 16.48
N LEU A 45 6.30 7.64 15.69
CA LEU A 45 7.25 8.63 16.19
C LEU A 45 6.55 9.90 16.68
N TYR A 46 5.51 10.38 16.00
CA TYR A 46 4.74 11.53 16.47
C TYR A 46 3.91 11.22 17.73
N GLU A 47 3.50 9.98 17.94
CA GLU A 47 2.77 9.58 19.16
C GLU A 47 3.68 9.37 20.37
N ILE A 48 4.91 8.86 20.17
CA ILE A 48 5.81 8.50 21.28
C ILE A 48 6.75 9.64 21.67
N LEU A 49 7.23 10.42 20.70
CA LEU A 49 8.25 11.44 20.97
C LEU A 49 7.62 12.74 21.50
N PRO A 50 8.33 13.46 22.40
CA PRO A 50 7.86 14.74 22.91
C PRO A 50 7.86 15.79 21.79
N TYR A 51 7.01 16.81 21.95
CA TYR A 51 6.87 17.93 21.02
C TYR A 51 8.20 18.62 20.66
N SER A 52 9.19 18.62 21.56
CA SER A 52 10.53 19.15 21.28
C SER A 52 11.24 18.46 20.11
N SER A 53 10.86 17.21 19.79
CA SER A 53 11.44 16.43 18.68
C SER A 53 10.73 16.68 17.33
N TYR A 54 9.61 17.39 17.31
CA TYR A 54 8.77 17.54 16.11
C TYR A 54 9.49 18.29 14.98
N HIS A 55 10.42 19.19 15.32
CA HIS A 55 11.21 19.88 14.30
C HIS A 55 12.05 18.90 13.47
N ALA A 56 12.74 17.96 14.13
CA ALA A 56 13.52 16.92 13.45
C ALA A 56 12.62 15.99 12.63
N LEU A 57 11.47 15.58 13.16
CA LEU A 57 10.49 14.77 12.44
C LEU A 57 9.95 15.49 11.20
N ASN A 58 9.67 16.80 11.29
CA ASN A 58 9.22 17.59 10.16
C ASN A 58 10.27 17.69 9.06
N ILE A 59 11.55 17.82 9.42
CA ILE A 59 12.64 17.80 8.44
C ILE A 59 12.64 16.47 7.69
N ILE A 60 12.64 15.34 8.40
CA ILE A 60 12.73 14.01 7.78
C ILE A 60 11.50 13.72 6.91
N PHE A 61 10.29 13.93 7.43
CA PHE A 61 9.06 13.48 6.76
C PHE A 61 8.46 14.48 5.78
N HIS A 62 8.77 15.77 5.90
CA HIS A 62 8.17 16.83 5.06
C HIS A 62 9.21 17.62 4.26
N THR A 63 10.43 17.81 4.77
CA THR A 63 11.50 18.51 4.02
C THR A 63 12.29 17.56 3.10
N ILE A 64 12.57 16.32 3.54
CA ILE A 64 13.16 15.23 2.72
C ILE A 64 12.05 14.34 2.13
N PRO A 65 10.88 14.94 1.83
CA PRO A 65 9.51 14.38 1.82
C PRO A 65 9.36 12.85 1.98
N LEU A 66 9.90 12.29 3.06
CA LEU A 66 10.00 10.83 3.20
C LEU A 66 8.61 10.18 3.30
N TYR A 67 7.64 10.88 3.88
CA TYR A 67 6.26 10.41 3.96
C TYR A 67 5.61 10.30 2.58
N SER A 68 5.74 11.33 1.75
CA SER A 68 5.18 11.32 0.40
C SER A 68 5.85 10.27 -0.48
N LEU A 69 7.18 10.10 -0.36
CA LEU A 69 7.91 9.05 -1.04
C LEU A 69 7.44 7.66 -0.61
N ALA A 70 7.24 7.44 0.70
CA ALA A 70 6.74 6.19 1.22
C ALA A 70 5.31 5.87 0.74
N TYR A 71 4.45 6.88 0.66
CA TYR A 71 3.10 6.74 0.12
C TYR A 71 3.12 6.36 -1.38
N LEU A 72 3.94 7.04 -2.18
CA LEU A 72 4.10 6.71 -3.60
C LEU A 72 4.71 5.32 -3.81
N ALA A 73 5.71 4.96 -2.99
CA ALA A 73 6.30 3.63 -3.00
C ALA A 73 5.27 2.55 -2.66
N PHE A 74 4.42 2.79 -1.64
CA PHE A 74 3.33 1.87 -1.29
C PHE A 74 2.35 1.71 -2.45
N LEU A 75 1.87 2.80 -3.07
CA LEU A 75 0.95 2.73 -4.20
C LEU A 75 1.56 1.98 -5.39
N LEU A 76 2.80 2.30 -5.73
CA LEU A 76 3.50 1.64 -6.82
C LEU A 76 3.75 0.15 -6.50
N GLY A 77 4.05 -0.17 -5.24
CA GLY A 77 4.11 -1.53 -4.73
C GLY A 77 2.78 -2.26 -4.83
N VAL A 78 1.64 -1.61 -4.55
CA VAL A 78 0.29 -2.19 -4.72
C VAL A 78 0.08 -2.56 -6.19
N TRP A 79 0.32 -1.63 -7.10
CA TRP A 79 0.12 -1.87 -8.54
C TRP A 79 1.05 -2.96 -9.08
N ALA A 80 2.33 -2.93 -8.71
CA ALA A 80 3.30 -3.93 -9.12
C ALA A 80 2.93 -5.32 -8.56
N THR A 81 2.61 -5.40 -7.27
CA THR A 81 2.27 -6.66 -6.61
C THR A 81 0.96 -7.23 -7.17
N LEU A 82 0.01 -6.39 -7.56
CA LEU A 82 -1.28 -6.80 -8.12
C LEU A 82 -1.13 -7.63 -9.40
N VAL A 83 -0.17 -7.28 -10.26
CA VAL A 83 0.11 -8.00 -11.52
C VAL A 83 1.19 -9.08 -11.36
N SER A 84 1.77 -9.21 -10.18
CA SER A 84 2.86 -10.15 -9.89
C SER A 84 2.36 -11.53 -9.42
N THR A 85 3.29 -12.48 -9.30
CA THR A 85 3.05 -13.76 -8.61
C THR A 85 2.79 -13.60 -7.11
N ASN A 86 3.15 -12.44 -6.55
CA ASN A 86 3.00 -12.09 -5.14
C ASN A 86 1.66 -11.41 -4.82
N VAL A 87 0.71 -11.41 -5.76
CA VAL A 87 -0.63 -10.80 -5.61
C VAL A 87 -1.33 -11.17 -4.29
N LYS A 88 -1.07 -12.37 -3.74
CA LYS A 88 -1.56 -12.84 -2.44
C LYS A 88 -1.23 -11.90 -1.27
N TYR A 89 -0.17 -11.09 -1.36
CA TYR A 89 0.23 -10.14 -0.31
C TYR A 89 -0.52 -8.81 -0.38
N THR A 90 -1.07 -8.46 -1.54
CA THR A 90 -1.77 -7.19 -1.77
C THR A 90 -2.95 -6.98 -0.81
N PRO A 91 -3.86 -7.96 -0.59
CA PRO A 91 -4.96 -7.80 0.36
C PRO A 91 -4.50 -7.42 1.77
N TYR A 92 -3.45 -8.10 2.27
CA TYR A 92 -2.91 -7.86 3.61
C TYR A 92 -2.28 -6.48 3.71
N ALA A 93 -1.60 -6.01 2.66
CA ALA A 93 -1.04 -4.67 2.63
C ALA A 93 -2.12 -3.58 2.61
N LEU A 94 -3.24 -3.79 1.90
CA LEU A 94 -4.37 -2.84 1.94
C LEU A 94 -5.01 -2.78 3.33
N TRP A 95 -5.17 -3.92 4.01
CA TRP A 95 -5.67 -3.97 5.38
C TRP A 95 -4.71 -3.32 6.37
N ALA A 96 -3.41 -3.60 6.23
CA ALA A 96 -2.38 -2.94 7.02
C ALA A 96 -2.38 -1.42 6.79
N TYR A 97 -2.61 -0.97 5.54
CA TYR A 97 -2.72 0.46 5.25
C TYR A 97 -3.94 1.09 5.92
N ALA A 98 -5.09 0.41 5.87
CA ALA A 98 -6.28 0.85 6.60
C ALA A 98 -6.03 0.95 8.12
N PHE A 99 -5.29 -0.01 8.69
CA PHE A 99 -4.86 0.03 10.08
C PHE A 99 -3.95 1.23 10.37
N VAL A 100 -2.90 1.44 9.55
CA VAL A 100 -1.96 2.55 9.70
C VAL A 100 -2.67 3.90 9.56
N TYR A 101 -3.63 4.01 8.66
CA TYR A 101 -4.43 5.22 8.45
C TYR A 101 -5.30 5.55 9.67
N LEU A 102 -5.83 4.53 10.34
CA LEU A 102 -6.66 4.71 11.52
C LEU A 102 -5.86 4.94 12.79
N PHE A 103 -4.62 4.45 12.86
CA PHE A 103 -3.74 4.66 14.01
C PHE A 103 -3.50 6.16 14.24
N PRO A 104 -3.60 6.68 15.48
CA PRO A 104 -3.66 5.96 16.77
C PRO A 104 -5.09 5.65 17.29
N PHE A 105 -6.08 5.61 16.40
CA PHE A 105 -7.49 5.32 16.73
C PHE A 105 -8.19 6.43 17.54
N THR A 106 -7.70 7.67 17.43
CA THR A 106 -8.28 8.84 18.10
C THR A 106 -9.10 9.69 17.13
N GLY A 107 -10.23 10.25 17.59
CA GLY A 107 -11.02 11.19 16.78
C GLY A 107 -11.71 10.58 15.56
N MET A 108 -12.27 9.37 15.71
CA MET A 108 -13.00 8.69 14.64
C MET A 108 -14.28 9.46 14.28
N SER A 109 -14.32 10.00 13.07
CA SER A 109 -15.52 10.55 12.45
C SER A 109 -15.97 9.63 11.33
N LEU A 110 -17.23 9.74 10.90
CA LEU A 110 -17.69 8.99 9.73
C LEU A 110 -16.82 9.29 8.50
N SER A 111 -16.36 10.53 8.33
CA SER A 111 -15.48 10.92 7.22
C SER A 111 -14.10 10.27 7.28
N SER A 112 -13.52 10.09 8.48
CA SER A 112 -12.22 9.43 8.61
C SER A 112 -12.30 7.90 8.41
N LEU A 113 -13.49 7.31 8.49
CA LEU A 113 -13.72 5.88 8.27
C LEU A 113 -13.93 5.51 6.80
N ILE A 114 -14.33 6.45 5.93
CA ILE A 114 -14.62 6.17 4.52
C ILE A 114 -13.39 5.59 3.81
N THR A 115 -12.26 6.28 3.89
CA THR A 115 -11.01 5.86 3.25
C THR A 115 -10.57 4.45 3.69
N PRO A 116 -10.37 4.15 4.98
CA PRO A 116 -9.96 2.82 5.41
C PRO A 116 -11.02 1.75 5.08
N ALA A 117 -12.32 2.07 5.12
CA ALA A 117 -13.36 1.13 4.69
C ALA A 117 -13.22 0.72 3.21
N VAL A 118 -12.90 1.68 2.33
CA VAL A 118 -12.63 1.38 0.91
C VAL A 118 -11.46 0.40 0.78
N TYR A 119 -10.35 0.64 1.48
CA TYR A 119 -9.19 -0.26 1.43
C TYR A 119 -9.47 -1.64 2.01
N VAL A 120 -10.27 -1.73 3.07
CA VAL A 120 -10.72 -3.02 3.63
C VAL A 120 -11.58 -3.79 2.62
N ILE A 121 -12.57 -3.13 2.02
CA ILE A 121 -13.47 -3.72 1.03
C ILE A 121 -12.69 -4.20 -0.20
N LEU A 122 -11.78 -3.36 -0.72
CA LEU A 122 -10.89 -3.74 -1.83
C LEU A 122 -10.02 -4.95 -1.46
N GLY A 123 -9.45 -4.95 -0.25
CA GLY A 123 -8.69 -6.10 0.25
C GLY A 123 -9.53 -7.37 0.33
N ILE A 124 -10.79 -7.30 0.74
CA ILE A 124 -11.71 -8.46 0.76
C ILE A 124 -11.96 -8.98 -0.67
N PHE A 125 -12.24 -8.10 -1.62
CA PHE A 125 -12.47 -8.49 -3.01
C PHE A 125 -11.22 -9.14 -3.62
N LEU A 126 -10.05 -8.53 -3.41
CA LEU A 126 -8.77 -9.10 -3.85
C LEU A 126 -8.47 -10.44 -3.16
N PHE A 127 -8.71 -10.55 -1.85
CA PHE A 127 -8.51 -11.80 -1.13
C PHE A 127 -9.37 -12.93 -1.73
N ARG A 128 -10.67 -12.68 -1.94
CA ARG A 128 -11.56 -13.63 -2.61
C ARG A 128 -11.07 -14.01 -4.01
N PHE A 129 -10.51 -13.06 -4.75
CA PHE A 129 -9.91 -13.35 -6.05
C PHE A 129 -8.67 -14.24 -5.92
N THR A 130 -7.73 -13.92 -5.03
CA THR A 130 -6.49 -14.69 -4.84
C THR A 130 -6.71 -16.14 -4.39
N VAL A 131 -7.83 -16.42 -3.72
CA VAL A 131 -8.22 -17.77 -3.28
C VAL A 131 -9.01 -18.52 -4.38
N SER A 132 -9.51 -17.80 -5.39
CA SER A 132 -10.25 -18.40 -6.51
C SER A 132 -9.33 -19.15 -7.48
N GLN A 133 -9.89 -20.13 -8.20
CA GLN A 133 -9.13 -20.91 -9.20
C GLN A 133 -8.55 -20.03 -10.33
N HIS A 134 -9.15 -18.86 -10.56
CA HIS A 134 -8.76 -17.88 -11.56
C HIS A 134 -7.49 -17.08 -11.21
N ALA A 135 -6.94 -17.22 -10.01
CA ALA A 135 -5.68 -16.58 -9.63
C ALA A 135 -4.42 -17.38 -10.02
N ARG A 136 -4.57 -18.59 -10.59
CA ARG A 136 -3.46 -19.48 -11.00
C ARG A 136 -3.02 -19.26 -12.45
N VAL A 137 -2.89 -18.01 -12.89
CA VAL A 137 -2.32 -17.64 -14.21
C VAL A 137 -1.07 -16.78 -14.05
#